data_AF-A0A1I3TBE6-F1
#
_entry.id   AF-A0A1I3TBE6-F1
#
_cell.length_a   1.000
_cell.length_b   1.000
_cell.length_c   1.000
_cell.angle_alpha   90.00
_cell.angle_beta   90.00
_cell.angle_gamma   90.00
#
_symmetry.space_group_name_H-M   'P 1'
#
loop_
_entity.id
_entity.type
_entity.pdbx_description
1 polymer ?
#
loop_
_entity_poly.entity_id
_entity_poly.type
_entity_poly.pdbx_seq_one_letter_code
_entity_poly.pdbx_strand_id
1 'polypeptide(L)'
;MKLFANILTAIISPIVLAIAINVFITPEGVDLSLVVFIYSLPVFLIIGIPVSILIKQMTKKMDRVWKRFLTEILLFTIAGLGVGGVFVWSASLDTGDYQPILLLMTGSSLLYYFILTVTMYAKRLDKEFAERK
;
A
#
# COMPACT_ATOMS: atom_id res chain seq x y z
N MET A 1 18.56 1.78 4.23
CA MET A 1 17.84 1.98 2.95
C MET A 1 16.43 1.37 2.87
N LYS A 2 16.15 0.15 3.39
CA LYS A 2 14.83 -0.50 3.22
C LYS A 2 13.68 0.13 4.03
N LEU A 3 13.94 0.64 5.23
CA LEU A 3 12.96 1.36 6.05
C LEU A 3 12.59 2.70 5.41
N PHE A 4 13.60 3.43 4.91
CA PHE A 4 13.42 4.68 4.18
C PHE A 4 12.53 4.50 2.95
N ALA A 5 12.70 3.42 2.18
CA ALA A 5 11.81 3.11 1.05
C ALA A 5 10.36 2.88 1.50
N ASN A 6 10.13 2.12 2.59
CA ASN A 6 8.78 1.89 3.11
C ASN A 6 8.11 3.19 3.61
N ILE A 7 8.88 4.08 4.24
CA ILE A 7 8.42 5.40 4.70
C ILE A 7 8.11 6.30 3.49
N LEU A 8 8.99 6.32 2.49
CA LEU A 8 8.77 7.09 1.26
C LEU A 8 7.51 6.62 0.54
N THR A 9 7.29 5.31 0.43
CA THR A 9 6.06 4.75 -0.14
C THR A 9 4.82 5.12 0.69
N ALA A 10 4.95 5.19 2.02
CA ALA A 10 3.85 5.58 2.91
C ALA A 10 3.50 7.07 2.77
N ILE A 11 4.41 7.92 2.29
CA ILE A 11 4.18 9.34 2.01
C ILE A 11 3.64 9.53 0.58
N ILE A 12 4.18 8.80 -0.40
CA ILE A 12 3.79 8.94 -1.81
C ILE A 12 2.42 8.33 -2.08
N SER A 13 2.07 7.19 -1.47
CA SER A 13 0.76 6.54 -1.69
C SER A 13 -0.46 7.42 -1.33
N PRO A 14 -0.50 8.14 -0.19
CA PRO A 14 -1.55 9.12 0.09
C PRO A 14 -1.66 10.21 -0.97
N ILE A 15 -0.53 10.71 -1.47
CA ILE A 15 -0.49 11.81 -2.45
C ILE A 15 -1.08 11.34 -3.77
N VAL A 16 -0.69 10.14 -4.22
CA VAL A 16 -1.25 9.54 -5.45
C VAL A 16 -2.75 9.31 -5.31
N LEU A 17 -3.20 8.81 -4.15
CA LEU A 17 -4.62 8.60 -3.90
C LEU A 17 -5.39 9.92 -3.84
N ALA A 18 -4.85 10.92 -3.15
CA ALA A 18 -5.43 12.27 -3.06
C ALA A 18 -5.63 12.89 -4.44
N ILE A 19 -4.60 12.83 -5.30
CA ILE A 19 -4.69 13.28 -6.69
C ILE A 19 -5.77 12.49 -7.44
N ALA A 20 -5.80 11.17 -7.30
CA ALA A 20 -6.80 10.34 -7.98
C ALA A 20 -8.23 10.70 -7.56
N ILE A 21 -8.49 10.89 -6.27
CA ILE A 21 -9.81 11.28 -5.77
C ILE A 21 -10.18 12.67 -6.27
N ASN A 22 -9.24 13.61 -6.20
CA ASN A 22 -9.49 14.99 -6.60
C ASN A 22 -9.74 15.15 -8.11
N VAL A 23 -9.08 14.33 -8.93
CA VAL A 23 -9.20 14.39 -10.39
C VAL A 23 -10.42 13.59 -10.90
N PHE A 24 -10.73 12.45 -10.28
CA PHE A 24 -11.70 11.51 -10.86
C PHE A 24 -13.04 11.44 -10.11
N ILE A 25 -13.13 11.92 -8.86
CA ILE A 25 -14.27 11.65 -7.98
C ILE A 25 -14.93 12.92 -7.44
N THR A 26 -14.17 13.93 -7.04
CA THR A 26 -14.74 15.13 -6.42
C THR A 26 -15.29 16.12 -7.44
N PRO A 27 -16.44 16.76 -7.15
CA PRO A 27 -16.92 17.90 -7.92
C PRO A 27 -15.95 19.10 -7.82
N GLU A 28 -15.90 19.90 -8.89
CA GLU A 28 -14.99 21.05 -9.00
C GLU A 28 -15.03 21.94 -7.75
N GLY A 29 -13.87 22.13 -7.11
CA GLY A 29 -13.69 23.06 -5.98
C GLY A 29 -13.60 22.44 -4.58
N VAL A 30 -13.77 21.11 -4.42
CA VAL A 30 -13.58 20.44 -3.13
C VAL A 30 -12.24 19.68 -3.11
N ASP A 31 -11.25 20.20 -2.40
CA ASP A 31 -9.95 19.53 -2.21
C ASP A 31 -10.01 18.58 -1.01
N LEU A 32 -10.00 17.27 -1.28
CA LEU A 32 -9.96 16.22 -0.26
C LEU A 32 -8.54 15.73 0.06
N SER A 33 -7.49 16.34 -0.50
CA SER A 33 -6.10 15.85 -0.36
C SER A 33 -5.67 15.74 1.10
N LEU A 34 -5.98 16.77 1.89
CA LEU A 34 -5.54 16.89 3.27
C LEU A 34 -6.25 15.85 4.15
N VAL A 35 -7.53 15.61 3.88
CA VAL A 35 -8.34 14.56 4.52
C VAL A 35 -7.76 13.19 4.21
N VAL A 36 -7.53 12.89 2.93
CA VAL A 36 -6.93 11.63 2.48
C VAL A 36 -5.57 11.41 3.15
N PHE A 37 -4.73 12.43 3.22
CA PHE A 37 -3.41 12.35 3.84
C PHE A 37 -3.51 12.04 5.35
N ILE A 38 -4.33 12.78 6.09
CA ILE A 38 -4.48 12.60 7.55
C ILE A 38 -5.03 11.21 7.89
N TYR A 39 -6.01 10.71 7.14
CA TYR A 39 -6.65 9.42 7.46
C TYR A 39 -5.88 8.20 6.95
N SER A 40 -5.10 8.34 5.88
CA SER A 40 -4.30 7.23 5.33
C SER A 40 -2.96 7.02 6.04
N LEU A 41 -2.34 8.10 6.51
CA LEU A 41 -1.00 8.05 7.12
C LEU A 41 -0.93 7.17 8.38
N PRO A 42 -1.90 7.19 9.32
CA PRO A 42 -1.94 6.26 10.44
C PRO A 42 -2.04 4.80 10.00
N VAL A 43 -2.82 4.51 8.95
CA VAL A 43 -2.96 3.14 8.40
C VAL A 43 -1.60 2.65 7.90
N PHE A 44 -0.83 3.50 7.21
CA PHE A 44 0.50 3.12 6.73
C PHE A 44 1.53 2.97 7.83
N LEU A 45 1.53 3.85 8.82
CA LEU A 45 2.50 3.79 9.91
C LEU A 45 2.22 2.63 10.86
N ILE A 46 0.95 2.40 11.20
CA ILE A 46 0.54 1.41 12.22
C ILE A 46 0.38 0.01 11.61
N ILE A 47 -0.10 -0.10 10.38
CA ILE A 47 -0.39 -1.39 9.74
C ILE A 47 0.60 -1.67 8.62
N GLY A 48 0.77 -0.73 7.68
CA GLY A 48 1.61 -0.90 6.49
C GLY A 48 3.07 -1.25 6.79
N ILE A 49 3.73 -0.43 7.61
CA ILE A 49 5.14 -0.63 7.96
C ILE A 49 5.34 -1.94 8.73
N PRO A 50 4.62 -2.22 9.84
CA PRO A 50 4.81 -3.48 10.57
C PRO A 50 4.57 -4.73 9.72
N VAL A 51 3.48 -4.76 8.93
CA VAL A 51 3.19 -5.90 8.04
C VAL A 51 4.29 -6.07 7.00
N SER A 52 4.80 -4.99 6.41
CA SER A 52 5.91 -5.08 5.45
C SER A 52 7.21 -5.62 6.05
N ILE A 53 7.47 -5.35 7.33
CA ILE A 53 8.63 -5.90 8.06
C ILE A 53 8.41 -7.38 8.31
N LEU A 54 7.20 -7.76 8.74
CA LEU A 54 6.82 -9.14 9.06
C LEU A 54 6.95 -10.04 7.82
N ILE A 55 6.42 -9.60 6.68
CA ILE A 55 6.56 -10.30 5.38
C ILE A 55 8.04 -10.53 5.06
N LYS A 56 8.88 -9.49 5.16
CA LYS A 56 10.32 -9.60 4.90
C LYS A 56 11.04 -10.55 5.86
N GLN A 57 10.59 -10.65 7.12
CA GLN A 57 11.15 -11.58 8.09
C GLN A 57 10.76 -13.03 7.77
N MET A 58 9.49 -13.27 7.38
CA MET A 58 9.01 -14.59 6.99
C MET A 58 9.75 -15.12 5.75
N THR A 59 9.99 -14.26 4.76
CA THR A 59 10.64 -14.65 3.50
C THR A 59 12.17 -14.65 3.56
N LYS A 60 12.78 -14.16 4.67
CA LYS A 60 14.25 -14.10 4.85
C LYS A 60 14.91 -15.48 4.82
N LYS A 61 14.21 -16.52 5.28
CA LYS A 61 14.72 -17.90 5.36
C LYS A 61 14.59 -18.70 4.06
N MET A 62 14.10 -18.10 2.98
CA MET A 62 13.93 -18.79 1.70
C MET A 62 15.21 -18.72 0.86
N ASP A 63 15.83 -19.87 0.59
CA ASP A 63 17.09 -19.96 -0.17
C ASP A 63 16.96 -19.56 -1.64
N ARG A 64 15.82 -19.82 -2.28
CA ARG A 64 15.63 -19.49 -3.71
C ARG A 64 15.08 -18.08 -3.88
N VAL A 65 15.88 -17.20 -4.48
CA VAL A 65 15.55 -15.79 -4.77
C VAL A 65 14.23 -15.64 -5.54
N TRP A 66 13.99 -16.47 -6.56
CA TRP A 66 12.73 -16.46 -7.33
C TRP A 66 11.51 -16.82 -6.48
N LYS A 67 11.62 -17.87 -5.64
CA LYS A 67 10.52 -18.28 -4.76
C LYS A 67 10.25 -17.21 -3.71
N ARG A 68 11.31 -16.66 -3.11
CA ARG A 68 11.24 -15.57 -2.15
C ARG A 68 10.47 -14.38 -2.72
N PHE A 69 10.81 -13.96 -3.93
CA PHE A 69 10.15 -12.85 -4.60
C PHE A 69 8.68 -13.11 -4.86
N LEU A 70 8.35 -14.28 -5.39
CA LEU A 70 6.96 -14.66 -5.69
C LEU A 70 6.11 -14.70 -4.40
N THR A 71 6.68 -15.22 -3.31
CA THR A 71 6.04 -15.24 -2.00
C THR A 71 5.92 -13.85 -1.39
N GLU A 72 6.92 -12.98 -1.54
CA GLU A 72 6.83 -11.57 -1.08
C GLU A 72 5.68 -10.85 -1.80
N ILE A 73 5.58 -10.97 -3.14
CA ILE A 73 4.45 -10.40 -3.91
C ILE A 73 3.12 -10.95 -3.40
N LEU A 74 2.99 -12.28 -3.28
CA LEU A 74 1.75 -12.91 -2.86
C LEU A 74 1.32 -12.41 -1.47
N LEU A 75 2.26 -12.34 -0.52
CA LEU A 75 1.99 -11.89 0.84
C LEU A 75 1.64 -10.40 0.89
N PHE A 76 2.27 -9.55 0.06
CA PHE A 76 1.89 -8.14 -0.04
C PHE A 76 0.51 -7.94 -0.64
N THR A 77 0.15 -8.73 -1.67
CA THR A 77 -1.20 -8.71 -2.25
C THR A 77 -2.24 -9.18 -1.23
N ILE A 78 -1.99 -10.27 -0.51
CA ILE A 78 -2.88 -10.79 0.54
C ILE A 78 -3.00 -9.77 1.69
N ALA A 79 -1.90 -9.12 2.09
CA ALA A 79 -1.93 -8.08 3.11
C ALA A 79 -2.78 -6.87 2.66
N GLY A 80 -2.64 -6.43 1.41
CA GLY A 80 -3.45 -5.36 0.86
C GLY A 80 -4.93 -5.71 0.81
N LEU A 81 -5.27 -6.90 0.30
CA LEU A 81 -6.64 -7.39 0.25
C LEU A 81 -7.23 -7.62 1.64
N GLY A 82 -6.43 -8.10 2.60
CA GLY A 82 -6.86 -8.33 3.97
C GLY A 82 -7.15 -7.02 4.70
N VAL A 83 -6.21 -6.07 4.67
CA VAL A 83 -6.40 -4.76 5.30
C VAL A 83 -7.54 -4.00 4.64
N GLY A 84 -7.56 -3.94 3.30
CA GLY A 84 -8.65 -3.33 2.56
C GLY A 84 -10.00 -4.03 2.82
N GLY A 85 -10.02 -5.36 2.87
CA GLY A 85 -11.21 -6.15 3.15
C GLY A 85 -11.78 -5.90 4.55
N VAL A 86 -10.93 -5.74 5.56
CA VAL A 86 -11.37 -5.38 6.93
C VAL A 86 -12.03 -4.00 6.94
N PHE A 87 -11.46 -3.02 6.22
CA PHE A 87 -12.05 -1.69 6.13
C PHE A 87 -13.36 -1.67 5.33
N VAL A 88 -13.46 -2.43 4.22
CA VAL A 88 -14.70 -2.59 3.45
C VAL A 88 -15.78 -3.29 4.27
N TRP A 89 -15.42 -4.37 4.97
CA TRP A 89 -16.35 -5.07 5.85
C TRP A 89 -16.83 -4.15 6.98
N SER A 90 -15.94 -3.38 7.59
CA SER A 90 -16.31 -2.36 8.57
C SER A 90 -17.25 -1.30 7.98
N ALA A 91 -16.99 -0.85 6.75
CA ALA A 91 -17.85 0.11 6.03
C ALA A 91 -19.22 -0.47 5.64
N SER A 92 -19.34 -1.80 5.54
CA SER A 92 -20.61 -2.48 5.27
C SER A 92 -21.47 -2.67 6.51
N LEU A 93 -20.84 -2.69 7.69
CA LEU A 93 -21.52 -2.78 8.99
C LEU A 93 -21.94 -1.42 9.52
N ASP A 94 -21.27 -0.36 9.06
CA ASP A 94 -21.55 1.01 9.48
C ASP A 94 -22.48 1.71 8.47
N THR A 95 -23.71 2.01 8.91
CA THR A 95 -24.72 2.75 8.13
C THR A 95 -24.60 4.28 8.31
N GLY A 96 -23.57 4.77 9.00
CA GLY A 96 -23.36 6.18 9.31
C GLY A 96 -22.42 6.94 8.37
N ASP A 97 -22.18 8.21 8.70
CA ASP A 97 -21.36 9.19 7.94
C ASP A 97 -19.86 8.82 7.81
N TYR A 98 -19.40 7.73 8.45
CA TYR A 98 -18.00 7.28 8.40
C TYR A 98 -17.67 6.40 7.19
N GLN A 99 -18.68 5.96 6.44
CA GLN A 99 -18.52 5.10 5.26
C GLN A 99 -17.52 5.64 4.21
N PRO A 100 -17.51 6.95 3.88
CA PRO A 100 -16.54 7.51 2.94
C PRO A 100 -15.10 7.43 3.46
N ILE A 101 -14.89 7.64 4.77
CA ILE A 101 -13.56 7.59 5.40
C ILE A 101 -13.00 6.17 5.37
N LEU A 102 -13.84 5.16 5.62
CA LEU A 102 -13.44 3.75 5.57
C LEU A 102 -13.10 3.30 4.14
N LEU A 103 -13.83 3.80 3.13
CA LEU A 103 -13.49 3.60 1.71
C LEU A 103 -12.16 4.26 1.34
N LEU A 104 -11.89 5.47 1.85
CA LEU A 104 -10.61 6.14 1.66
C LEU A 104 -9.45 5.36 2.29
N MET A 105 -9.61 4.87 3.52
CA MET A 105 -8.63 4.02 4.18
C MET A 105 -8.38 2.71 3.42
N THR A 106 -9.44 2.09 2.88
CA THR A 106 -9.35 0.91 2.01
C THR A 106 -8.49 1.20 0.79
N GLY A 107 -8.86 2.22 0.00
CA GLY A 107 -8.14 2.58 -1.22
C GLY A 107 -6.67 2.92 -0.95
N SER A 108 -6.41 3.62 0.15
CA SER A 108 -5.06 3.93 0.63
C SER A 108 -4.25 2.67 0.87
N SER A 109 -4.78 1.75 1.68
CA SER A 109 -4.08 0.51 2.05
C SER A 109 -3.70 -0.31 0.81
N LEU A 110 -4.63 -0.49 -0.12
CA LEU A 110 -4.39 -1.22 -1.37
C LEU A 110 -3.30 -0.55 -2.21
N LEU A 111 -3.36 0.78 -2.35
CA LEU A 111 -2.44 1.55 -3.19
C LEU A 111 -1.01 1.50 -2.63
N TYR A 112 -0.83 1.54 -1.31
CA TYR A 112 0.47 1.36 -0.68
C TYR A 112 1.10 -0.01 -0.95
N TYR A 113 0.33 -1.08 -0.76
CA TYR A 113 0.82 -2.43 -1.02
C TYR A 113 1.07 -2.69 -2.50
N PHE A 114 0.29 -2.05 -3.38
CA PHE A 114 0.53 -2.08 -4.82
C PHE A 114 1.84 -1.38 -5.19
N ILE A 115 2.08 -0.15 -4.71
CA ILE A 115 3.35 0.56 -4.98
C ILE A 115 4.55 -0.22 -4.41
N LEU A 116 4.42 -0.81 -3.22
CA LEU A 116 5.47 -1.68 -2.67
C LEU A 116 5.76 -2.88 -3.60
N THR A 117 4.70 -3.52 -4.10
CA THR A 117 4.84 -4.66 -5.02
C THR A 117 5.54 -4.24 -6.32
N VAL A 118 5.11 -3.13 -6.94
CA VAL A 118 5.69 -2.60 -8.18
C VAL A 118 7.15 -2.18 -7.98
N THR A 119 7.47 -1.49 -6.89
CA THR A 119 8.85 -1.05 -6.62
C THR A 119 9.79 -2.24 -6.35
N MET A 120 9.31 -3.31 -5.73
CA MET A 120 10.09 -4.55 -5.62
C MET A 120 10.30 -5.22 -6.99
N TYR A 121 9.28 -5.24 -7.83
CA TYR A 121 9.37 -5.80 -9.18
C TYR A 121 10.35 -5.02 -10.06
N ALA A 122 10.29 -3.68 -10.04
CA ALA A 122 11.21 -2.80 -10.77
C ALA A 122 12.67 -3.01 -10.33
N LYS A 123 12.94 -3.05 -9.02
CA LYS A 123 14.30 -3.30 -8.50
C LYS A 123 14.86 -4.66 -8.90
N ARG A 124 13.99 -5.63 -9.13
CA ARG A 124 14.39 -6.96 -9.56
C ARG A 124 14.77 -6.98 -11.04
N LEU A 125 13.97 -6.33 -11.89
CA LEU A 125 14.29 -6.16 -13.30
C LEU A 125 15.65 -5.46 -13.48
N ASP A 126 15.90 -4.36 -12.76
CA ASP A 126 17.19 -3.65 -12.83
C ASP A 126 18.38 -4.56 -12.50
N LYS A 127 18.25 -5.45 -11.50
CA LYS A 127 19.30 -6.43 -11.17
C LYS A 127 19.50 -7.46 -12.28
N GLU A 128 18.41 -8.00 -12.82
CA GLU A 128 18.50 -9.00 -13.91
C GLU A 128 19.07 -8.38 -15.20
N PHE A 129 18.85 -7.09 -15.45
CA PHE A 129 19.49 -6.37 -16.56
C PHE A 129 20.97 -6.09 -16.30
N ALA A 130 21.35 -5.75 -15.07
CA ALA A 130 22.75 -5.50 -14.70
C ALA A 130 23.62 -6.77 -14.76
N GLU A 131 23.06 -7.94 -14.46
CA GLU A 131 23.78 -9.23 -14.52
C GLU A 131 23.93 -9.78 -15.95
N ARG A 132 23.25 -9.19 -16.95
CA ARG A 132 23.34 -9.59 -18.37
C ARG A 132 24.29 -8.71 -19.22
N LYS A 133 24.89 -7.68 -18.63
CA LYS A 133 25.89 -6.79 -19.26
C LYS A 133 27.30 -7.18 -18.82
#